data_AF-A0A972R6Z5-F1
#
_entry.id   AF-A0A972R6Z5-F1
#
_cell.length_a   1.000
_cell.length_b   1.000
_cell.length_c   1.000
_cell.angle_alpha   90.00
_cell.angle_beta   90.00
_cell.angle_gamma   90.00
#
_symmetry.space_group_name_H-M   'P 1'
#
loop_
_entity.id
_entity.type
_entity.pdbx_description
1 polymer ?
#
loop_
_entity_poly.entity_id
_entity_poly.type
_entity_poly.pdbx_seq_one_letter_code
_entity_poly.pdbx_strand_id
1 'polypeptide(L)'
;MLTCNAFIPQLFWFKKIRKNITIVFIISIFINIGMWFERYVIVVTSLSKDFLPATWATYSPTITEISIFVGTIGLFLMGVLMFFRFVPTIAISEVKGVLKETTTLKSFTDED
;
A
#
# COMPACT_ATOMS: atom_id res chain seq x y z
N MET A 1 -14.87 -0.98 -3.32
CA MET A 1 -14.23 0.14 -4.04
C MET A 1 -14.63 1.49 -3.45
N LEU A 2 -15.86 1.99 -3.63
CA LEU A 2 -16.22 3.37 -3.25
C LEU A 2 -16.04 3.64 -1.75
N THR A 3 -16.52 2.77 -0.87
CA THR A 3 -16.43 2.98 0.58
C THR A 3 -14.98 2.93 1.07
N CYS A 4 -14.18 1.98 0.60
CA CYS A 4 -12.80 1.80 1.06
C CYS A 4 -11.81 2.79 0.44
N ASN A 5 -12.06 3.28 -0.79
CA ASN A 5 -11.13 4.18 -1.48
C ASN A 5 -11.56 5.65 -1.43
N ALA A 6 -12.87 5.96 -1.30
CA ALA A 6 -13.33 7.35 -1.25
C ALA A 6 -13.60 7.84 0.18
N PHE A 7 -14.23 7.02 1.03
CA PHE A 7 -14.60 7.45 2.39
C PHE A 7 -13.45 7.31 3.40
N ILE A 8 -12.64 6.25 3.28
CA ILE A 8 -11.56 6.00 4.24
C ILE A 8 -10.48 7.08 4.19
N PRO A 9 -10.01 7.56 3.01
CA PRO A 9 -9.04 8.65 2.98
C PRO A 9 -9.58 9.97 3.54
N GLN A 10 -10.90 10.18 3.49
CA GLN A 10 -11.52 11.39 4.04
C GLN A 10 -11.33 11.51 5.57
N LEU A 11 -11.12 10.39 6.28
CA LEU A 11 -10.75 10.39 7.70
C LEU A 11 -9.38 11.04 7.96
N PHE A 12 -8.49 11.13 6.97
CA PHE A 12 -7.20 11.81 7.13
C PHE A 12 -7.30 13.33 7.24
N TRP A 13 -8.45 13.94 6.95
CA TRP A 13 -8.67 15.36 7.20
C TRP A 13 -8.48 15.72 8.69
N PHE A 14 -8.79 14.78 9.59
CA PHE A 14 -8.62 14.96 11.03
C PHE A 14 -7.16 14.75 11.46
N LYS A 15 -6.55 15.80 12.01
CA LYS A 15 -5.17 15.76 12.55
C LYS A 15 -4.96 14.69 13.63
N LYS A 16 -6.02 14.38 14.40
CA LYS A 16 -6.02 13.35 15.45
C LYS A 16 -5.86 11.93 14.88
N ILE A 17 -6.38 11.69 13.68
CA ILE A 17 -6.30 10.39 12.99
C ILE A 17 -4.92 10.20 12.36
N ARG A 18 -4.39 11.23 11.69
CA ARG A 18 -3.05 11.18 11.06
C ARG A 18 -1.89 11.00 12.04
N LYS A 19 -2.04 11.48 13.27
CA LYS A 19 -0.98 11.37 14.30
C LYS A 19 -0.99 10.05 15.05
N ASN A 20 -2.03 9.23 14.91
CA ASN A 20 -2.11 7.95 15.60
C ASN A 20 -1.68 6.81 14.67
N ILE A 21 -0.48 6.29 14.91
CA ILE A 21 0.12 5.22 14.09
C ILE A 21 -0.77 3.99 13.96
N THR A 22 -1.46 3.58 15.03
CA THR A 22 -2.33 2.41 15.03
C THR A 22 -3.53 2.61 14.10
N ILE A 23 -4.12 3.79 14.11
CA ILE A 23 -5.27 4.11 13.24
C ILE A 23 -4.81 4.19 11.78
N VAL A 24 -3.66 4.83 11.52
CA VAL A 24 -3.09 4.90 10.16
C VAL A 24 -2.77 3.51 9.62
N PHE A 25 -2.27 2.60 10.45
CA PHE A 25 -1.98 1.22 10.06
C PHE A 25 -3.24 0.43 9.72
N ILE A 26 -4.30 0.55 10.52
CA ILE A 26 -5.59 -0.10 10.20
C ILE A 26 -6.14 0.45 8.89
N ILE A 27 -6.10 1.77 8.71
CA ILE A 27 -6.54 2.43 7.47
C ILE A 27 -5.76 1.95 6.25
N SER A 28 -4.45 1.78 6.34
CA SER A 28 -3.63 1.34 5.20
C SER A 28 -3.97 -0.07 4.73
N ILE A 29 -4.33 -0.98 5.65
CA ILE A 29 -4.81 -2.33 5.30
C ILE A 29 -6.11 -2.23 4.49
N PHE A 30 -7.08 -1.43 4.96
CA PHE A 30 -8.36 -1.26 4.27
C PHE A 30 -8.20 -0.63 2.88
N ILE A 31 -7.28 0.32 2.71
CA ILE A 31 -7.00 0.92 1.41
C ILE A 31 -6.41 -0.12 0.45
N ASN A 32 -5.43 -0.93 0.89
CA ASN A 32 -4.86 -1.97 0.04
C ASN A 32 -5.92 -2.99 -0.42
N ILE A 33 -6.79 -3.43 0.49
CA ILE A 33 -7.92 -4.31 0.15
C ILE A 33 -8.90 -3.61 -0.80
N GLY A 34 -9.20 -2.33 -0.56
CA GLY A 34 -10.09 -1.51 -1.37
C GLY A 34 -9.61 -1.34 -2.82
N MET A 35 -8.31 -1.07 -3.01
CA MET A 35 -7.67 -0.97 -4.32
C MET A 35 -7.63 -2.30 -5.05
N TRP A 36 -7.39 -3.41 -4.34
CA TRP A 36 -7.48 -4.74 -4.94
C TRP A 36 -8.91 -5.04 -5.41
N PHE A 37 -9.93 -4.74 -4.60
CA PHE A 37 -11.33 -4.89 -4.98
C PHE A 37 -11.73 -4.00 -6.15
N GLU A 38 -11.19 -2.79 -6.26
CA GLU A 38 -11.40 -1.93 -7.43
C GLU A 38 -10.95 -2.63 -8.71
N ARG A 39 -9.73 -3.19 -8.73
CA ARG A 39 -9.21 -3.91 -9.90
C ARG A 39 -10.01 -5.18 -10.18
N TYR A 40 -10.39 -5.92 -9.14
CA TYR A 40 -11.26 -7.09 -9.27
C TYR A 40 -12.60 -6.73 -9.93
N VAL A 41 -13.26 -5.66 -9.48
CA VAL A 41 -14.55 -5.21 -10.03
C VAL A 41 -14.40 -4.77 -11.47
N ILE A 42 -13.41 -3.91 -11.79
CA ILE A 42 -13.20 -3.42 -13.16
C ILE A 42 -12.98 -4.59 -14.13
N VAL A 43 -12.16 -5.58 -13.77
CA VAL A 43 -11.87 -6.70 -14.68
C VAL A 43 -13.05 -7.68 -14.75
N VAL A 44 -13.53 -8.18 -13.61
CA VAL A 44 -14.51 -9.26 -13.59
C VAL A 44 -15.88 -8.79 -14.09
N THR A 45 -16.35 -7.62 -13.65
CA THR A 45 -17.69 -7.16 -14.04
C THR A 45 -17.74 -6.74 -15.50
N SER A 46 -16.67 -6.12 -16.03
CA SER A 46 -16.60 -5.76 -17.45
C SER A 46 -16.55 -6.98 -18.37
N LEU A 47 -15.86 -8.06 -17.98
CA LEU A 47 -15.80 -9.28 -18.81
C LEU A 47 -17.01 -10.20 -18.64
N SER A 48 -17.71 -10.16 -17.49
CA SER A 48 -18.86 -11.05 -17.25
C SER A 48 -20.07 -10.71 -18.14
N LYS A 49 -20.18 -9.45 -18.60
CA LYS A 49 -21.31 -8.93 -19.37
C LYS A 49 -20.82 -8.21 -20.62
N ASP A 50 -20.50 -9.00 -21.63
CA ASP A 50 -20.07 -8.49 -22.94
C ASP A 50 -21.25 -8.11 -23.84
N PHE A 51 -20.94 -7.54 -25.01
CA PHE A 51 -21.91 -7.08 -26.02
C PHE A 51 -22.91 -8.16 -26.47
N LEU A 52 -22.52 -9.44 -26.45
CA LEU A 52 -23.36 -10.56 -26.84
C LEU A 52 -23.95 -11.25 -25.60
N PRO A 53 -25.28 -11.28 -25.43
CA PRO A 53 -25.90 -11.94 -24.27
C PRO A 53 -25.61 -13.45 -24.17
N ALA A 54 -25.32 -14.10 -25.30
CA ALA A 54 -25.02 -15.53 -25.34
C ALA A 54 -23.68 -15.91 -24.69
N THR A 55 -22.75 -14.97 -24.52
CA THR A 55 -21.42 -15.21 -23.94
C THR A 55 -21.33 -14.78 -22.48
N TRP A 56 -22.44 -14.38 -21.86
CA TRP A 56 -22.46 -14.01 -20.45
C TRP A 56 -22.07 -15.20 -19.58
N ALA A 57 -20.98 -15.04 -18.84
CA ALA A 57 -20.46 -16.04 -17.92
C ALA A 57 -20.25 -15.42 -16.54
N THR A 58 -20.39 -16.24 -15.49
CA THR A 58 -20.13 -15.81 -14.12
C THR A 58 -18.77 -16.35 -13.69
N TYR A 59 -17.91 -15.48 -13.19
CA TYR A 59 -16.62 -15.86 -12.63
C TYR A 59 -16.76 -16.22 -11.15
N SER A 60 -16.23 -17.39 -10.77
CA SER A 60 -16.04 -17.79 -9.37
C SER A 60 -14.60 -18.29 -9.21
N PRO A 61 -13.80 -17.68 -8.32
CA PRO A 61 -12.41 -18.05 -8.16
C PRO A 61 -12.29 -19.46 -7.58
N THR A 62 -11.41 -20.25 -8.18
CA THR A 62 -11.01 -21.57 -7.70
C THR A 62 -10.03 -21.45 -6.53
N ILE A 63 -9.95 -22.50 -5.72
CA ILE A 63 -9.01 -22.58 -4.60
C ILE A 63 -7.56 -22.41 -5.09
N THR A 64 -7.25 -22.93 -6.27
CA THR A 64 -5.91 -22.82 -6.88
C THR A 64 -5.55 -21.36 -7.17
N GLU A 65 -6.46 -20.56 -7.73
CA GLU A 65 -6.21 -19.12 -7.99
C GLU A 65 -5.96 -18.34 -6.69
N ILE A 66 -6.75 -18.62 -5.65
CA ILE A 66 -6.57 -18.01 -4.33
C ILE A 66 -5.22 -18.40 -3.73
N SER A 67 -4.82 -19.67 -3.86
CA SER A 67 -3.54 -20.17 -3.34
C SER A 67 -2.35 -19.51 -4.04
N ILE A 68 -2.42 -19.28 -5.35
CA ILE A 68 -1.38 -18.59 -6.11
C ILE A 68 -1.28 -17.14 -5.65
N PHE A 69 -2.43 -16.46 -5.46
CA PHE A 69 -2.44 -15.09 -4.95
C PHE A 69 -1.78 -14.99 -3.57
N VAL A 70 -2.17 -15.84 -2.61
CA VAL A 70 -1.55 -15.90 -1.28
C VAL A 70 -0.06 -16.27 -1.38
N GLY A 71 0.30 -17.17 -2.30
CA GLY A 71 1.68 -17.54 -2.59
C GLY A 71 2.55 -16.34 -3.03
N THR A 72 2.02 -15.44 -3.86
CA THR A 72 2.74 -14.22 -4.26
C THR A 72 3.00 -13.26 -3.10
N ILE A 73 2.05 -13.15 -2.15
CA ILE A 73 2.26 -12.38 -0.91
C ILE A 73 3.36 -13.02 -0.07
N GLY A 74 3.36 -14.34 0.07
CA GLY A 74 4.42 -15.08 0.77
C GLY A 74 5.80 -14.88 0.13
N LEU A 75 5.88 -14.96 -1.19
CA LEU A 75 7.12 -14.73 -1.94
C LEU A 75 7.62 -13.28 -1.80
N PHE A 76 6.72 -12.30 -1.84
CA PHE A 76 7.05 -10.89 -1.59
C PHE A 76 7.61 -10.68 -0.18
N LEU A 77 6.93 -11.20 0.84
CA LEU A 77 7.38 -11.10 2.23
C LEU A 77 8.73 -11.80 2.43
N MET A 78 8.90 -12.98 1.85
CA MET A 78 10.18 -13.70 1.89
C MET A 78 11.31 -12.89 1.25
N GLY A 79 11.07 -12.26 0.10
CA GLY A 79 12.02 -11.36 -0.55
C GLY A 79 12.37 -10.14 0.30
N VAL A 80 11.37 -9.48 0.91
CA VAL A 80 11.58 -8.33 1.80
C VAL A 80 12.38 -8.72 3.06
N LEU A 81 12.08 -9.87 3.66
CA LEU A 81 12.83 -10.36 4.83
C LEU A 81 14.28 -10.70 4.48
N MET A 82 14.53 -11.28 3.31
CA MET A 82 15.89 -11.48 2.81
C MET A 82 16.61 -10.16 2.60
N PHE A 83 15.95 -9.17 2.00
CA PHE A 83 16.51 -7.83 1.80
C PHE A 83 16.92 -7.19 3.14
N PHE A 84 16.06 -7.24 4.17
CA PHE A 84 16.38 -6.71 5.50
C PHE A 84 17.56 -7.41 6.17
N ARG A 85 17.82 -8.68 5.82
CA ARG A 85 18.94 -9.43 6.38
C ARG A 85 20.26 -9.16 5.66
N PHE A 86 20.25 -9.03 4.33
CA PHE A 86 21.47 -8.96 3.52
C PHE A 86 21.90 -7.54 3.13
N VAL A 87 20.97 -6.58 3.11
CA VAL A 87 21.23 -5.21 2.63
C VAL A 87 20.86 -4.19 3.72
N PRO A 88 21.66 -3.12 3.92
CA PRO A 88 21.28 -2.04 4.82
C PRO A 88 19.97 -1.38 4.35
N THR A 89 18.99 -1.29 5.26
CA THR A 89 17.65 -0.77 4.96
C THR A 89 17.59 0.75 4.76
N ILE A 90 18.63 1.45 5.19
CA ILE A 90 18.73 2.91 5.13
C ILE A 90 19.99 3.29 4.33
N ALA A 91 19.84 4.23 3.40
CA ALA A 91 20.96 4.77 2.63
C ALA A 91 21.86 5.66 3.49
N ILE A 92 22.94 5.10 4.04
CA ILE A 92 23.85 5.78 4.98
C ILE A 92 24.54 7.00 4.35
N SER A 93 24.80 7.00 3.04
CA SER A 93 25.38 8.14 2.31
C SER A 93 24.49 9.38 2.39
N GLU A 94 23.20 9.22 2.13
CA GLU A 94 22.21 10.29 2.13
C GLU A 94 21.95 10.83 3.53
N VAL A 95 21.83 9.94 4.52
CA VAL A 95 21.61 10.33 5.92
C VAL A 95 22.75 11.19 6.45
N LYS A 96 24.01 10.87 6.08
CA LYS A 96 25.17 11.67 6.47
C LYS A 96 25.18 13.05 5.82
N GLY A 97 24.71 13.17 4.58
CA GLY A 97 24.55 14.46 3.89
C GLY A 97 23.55 15.38 4.60
N VAL A 98 22.35 14.87 4.89
CA VAL A 98 21.28 15.63 5.54
C VAL A 98 21.65 16.04 6.98
N LEU A 99 22.34 15.17 7.71
CA LEU A 99 22.76 15.46 9.08
C LEU A 99 23.75 16.63 9.14
N LYS A 100 24.67 16.72 8.17
CA LYS A 100 25.63 17.82 8.06
C LYS A 100 24.92 19.14 7.80
N GLU A 101 24.03 19.20 6.80
CA GLU A 101 23.20 20.37 6.51
C GLU A 101 22.40 20.84 7.74
N THR A 102 21.70 19.92 8.39
CA THR A 102 20.88 20.22 9.58
C THR A 102 21.71 20.77 10.76
N THR A 103 22.92 20.23 10.96
CA THR A 103 23.84 20.68 12.02
C THR A 103 24.39 22.06 11.73
N THR A 104 24.72 22.35 10.47
CA THR A 104 25.27 23.65 10.04
C THR A 104 24.23 24.76 10.19
N LEU A 105 22.97 24.50 9.81
CA LEU A 105 21.88 25.46 10.01
C LEU A 105 21.66 25.80 11.49
N LYS A 106 21.77 24.80 12.37
CA LYS A 106 21.61 24.99 13.81
C LYS A 106 22.70 25.87 14.40
N SER A 107 23.96 25.69 13.99
CA SER A 107 25.05 26.59 14.43
C SER A 107 24.85 28.04 14.00
N PHE A 108 24.28 28.28 12.81
CA PHE A 108 23.94 29.66 12.40
C PHE A 108 22.78 30.27 13.20
N THR A 109 21.86 29.45 13.73
CA THR A 109 20.72 29.96 14.52
C THR A 109 21.06 30.15 16.00
N ASP A 110 22.08 29.44 16.50
CA ASP A 110 22.56 29.54 17.89
C ASP A 110 23.65 30.64 18.05
N GLU A 111 24.20 31.18 16.95
CA GLU A 111 25.16 32.30 16.94
C GLU A 111 24.52 33.70 16.84
N ASP A 112 23.23 33.80 16.49
CA ASP A 112 22.40 35.02 16.48
C ASP A 112 21.57 35.17 17.78
#